data_AF-A0A1J5H2V1-F1
#
_entry.id   AF-A0A1J5H2V1-F1
#
_cell.length_a   1.000
_cell.length_b   1.000
_cell.length_c   1.000
_cell.angle_alpha   90.00
_cell.angle_beta   90.00
_cell.angle_gamma   90.00
#
_symmetry.space_group_name_H-M   'P 1'
#
loop_
_entity.id
_entity.type
_entity.pdbx_description
1 polymer ?
#
loop_
_entity_poly.entity_id
_entity_poly.type
_entity_poly.pdbx_seq_one_letter_code
_entity_poly.pdbx_strand_id
1 'polypeptide(L)'
;MKAVRSAAFKNFSVLLKASIDCKSTQVQQLITDTGAKPLYLPRYPPDLNPMEMLWSVIKSFVRKFKPPSLLAMQIVLKTLK
;
A
#
# COMPACT_ATOMS: atom_id res chain seq x y z
N MET A 1 26.86 -3.08 0.58
CA MET A 1 26.30 -2.43 1.79
C MET A 1 25.22 -3.36 2.34
N LYS A 2 25.58 -4.15 3.36
CA LYS A 2 24.71 -5.09 4.07
C LYS A 2 24.25 -4.43 5.37
N ALA A 3 23.07 -4.84 5.86
CA ALA A 3 22.53 -4.58 7.19
C ALA A 3 21.70 -3.29 7.40
N VAL A 4 20.49 -3.28 6.82
CA VAL A 4 19.29 -2.83 7.56
C VAL A 4 18.24 -3.94 7.41
N ARG A 5 18.58 -5.18 7.80
CA ARG A 5 17.64 -6.29 7.80
C ARG A 5 16.94 -6.31 9.15
N SER A 6 15.92 -5.47 9.27
CA SER A 6 15.12 -5.34 10.48
C SER A 6 14.39 -6.66 10.77
N ALA A 7 14.72 -7.28 11.91
CA ALA A 7 14.05 -8.47 12.44
C ALA A 7 12.57 -8.25 12.78
N ALA A 8 12.04 -7.03 12.56
CA ALA A 8 10.67 -6.62 12.88
C ALA A 8 9.60 -7.26 11.98
N PHE A 9 9.95 -7.77 10.80
CA PHE A 9 8.95 -8.19 9.80
C PHE A 9 8.58 -9.67 9.79
N LYS A 10 9.14 -10.49 10.69
CA LYS A 10 8.97 -11.96 10.69
C LYS A 10 7.52 -12.45 10.78
N ASN A 11 6.57 -11.59 11.17
CA ASN A 11 5.14 -11.92 11.32
C ASN A 11 4.21 -11.09 10.41
N PHE A 12 4.74 -10.33 9.44
CA PHE A 12 3.91 -9.52 8.55
C PHE A 12 3.65 -10.22 7.21
N SER A 13 2.39 -10.22 6.79
CA SER A 13 1.97 -10.65 5.45
C SER A 13 1.77 -9.43 4.56
N VAL A 14 2.33 -9.47 3.35
CA VAL A 14 2.14 -8.40 2.36
C VAL A 14 1.01 -8.79 1.42
N LEU A 15 -0.10 -8.06 1.47
CA LEU A 15 -1.23 -8.22 0.57
C LEU A 15 -0.89 -7.64 -0.82
N LEU A 16 -0.79 -8.51 -1.82
CA LEU A 16 -0.49 -8.16 -3.19
C LEU A 16 -1.76 -8.19 -4.04
N LYS A 17 -2.03 -7.07 -4.74
CA LYS A 17 -3.05 -7.01 -5.80
C LYS A 17 -2.62 -7.95 -6.94
N ALA A 18 -3.57 -8.59 -7.61
CA ALA A 18 -3.32 -9.50 -8.73
C ALA A 18 -2.84 -8.83 -10.03
N SER A 19 -2.18 -7.65 -9.96
CA SER A 19 -1.54 -7.00 -11.11
C SER A 19 -0.31 -7.78 -11.56
N ILE A 20 0.04 -7.66 -12.85
CA ILE A 20 1.17 -8.36 -13.48
C ILE A 20 2.49 -7.98 -12.79
N ASP A 21 2.65 -6.71 -12.41
CA ASP A 21 3.89 -6.18 -11.83
C ASP A 21 4.22 -6.77 -10.44
N CYS A 22 3.17 -7.03 -9.64
CA CYS A 22 3.30 -7.61 -8.30
C CYS A 22 3.58 -9.13 -8.32
N LYS A 23 3.53 -9.77 -9.49
CA LYS A 23 3.85 -11.19 -9.68
C LYS A 23 5.28 -11.41 -10.16
N SER A 24 6.06 -10.35 -10.40
CA SER A 24 7.46 -10.48 -10.81
C SER A 24 8.30 -11.20 -9.75
N THR A 25 9.20 -12.06 -10.22
CA THR A 25 10.08 -12.87 -9.38
C THR A 25 10.96 -12.01 -8.48
N GLN A 26 11.36 -10.83 -8.96
CA GLN A 26 12.13 -9.86 -8.21
C GLN A 26 11.37 -9.31 -7.00
N VAL A 27 10.07 -9.02 -7.15
CA VAL A 27 9.23 -8.54 -6.04
C VAL A 27 9.02 -9.63 -5.00
N GLN A 28 8.83 -10.89 -5.41
CA GLN A 28 8.74 -12.02 -4.49
C GLN A 28 10.02 -12.23 -3.68
N GLN A 29 11.18 -12.12 -4.34
CA GLN A 29 12.49 -12.22 -3.69
C GLN A 29 12.69 -11.12 -2.66
N LEU A 30 12.38 -9.86 -3.00
CA LEU A 30 12.48 -8.72 -2.08
C LEU A 30 11.59 -8.88 -0.83
N ILE A 31 10.36 -9.37 -1.01
CA ILE A 31 9.43 -9.62 0.10
C ILE A 31 9.95 -10.75 1.00
N THR A 32 10.44 -11.83 0.39
CA THR A 32 10.97 -13.00 1.12
C THR A 32 12.26 -12.67 1.86
N ASP A 33 13.15 -11.88 1.25
CA ASP A 33 14.40 -11.38 1.84
C ASP A 33 14.16 -10.47 3.06
N THR A 34 12.99 -9.82 3.10
CA THR A 34 12.54 -8.99 4.23
C THR A 34 11.94 -9.84 5.36
N GLY A 35 11.71 -11.15 5.13
CA GLY A 35 11.11 -12.07 6.09
C GLY A 35 9.58 -12.01 6.14
N ALA A 36 8.94 -11.34 5.17
CA ALA A 36 7.50 -11.27 5.04
C ALA A 36 6.99 -12.33 4.03
N LYS A 37 5.72 -12.73 4.15
CA LYS A 37 5.10 -13.69 3.22
C LYS A 37 4.22 -12.95 2.21
N PRO A 38 4.39 -13.17 0.89
CA PRO A 38 3.49 -12.62 -0.11
C PRO A 38 2.13 -13.32 -0.02
N LEU A 39 1.07 -12.56 0.20
CA LEU A 39 -0.31 -13.02 0.19
C LEU A 39 -0.98 -12.46 -1.06
N TYR A 40 -1.31 -13.33 -2.01
CA TYR A 40 -2.01 -12.93 -3.23
C TYR A 40 -3.52 -12.87 -2.97
N LEU A 41 -4.11 -11.72 -3.28
CA LEU A 41 -5.56 -11.61 -3.33
C LEU A 41 -6.10 -12.55 -4.43
N PRO A 42 -7.15 -13.34 -4.16
CA PRO A 42 -7.83 -14.09 -5.19
C PRO A 42 -8.36 -13.14 -6.27
N ARG A 43 -8.63 -13.68 -7.47
CA ARG A 43 -9.31 -12.96 -8.56
C ARG A 43 -10.78 -12.77 -8.17
N TYR A 44 -11.03 -11.96 -7.15
CA TYR A 44 -12.34 -11.72 -6.54
C TYR A 44 -12.82 -10.29 -6.81
N PRO A 45 -14.12 -10.00 -6.60
CA PRO A 45 -14.74 -8.72 -6.91
C PRO A 45 -14.05 -7.57 -6.17
N PRO A 46 -13.85 -6.43 -6.84
CA PRO A 46 -13.02 -5.31 -6.37
C PRO A 46 -13.49 -4.65 -5.07
N ASP A 47 -14.71 -4.96 -4.62
CA ASP A 47 -15.38 -4.27 -3.51
C ASP A 47 -14.92 -4.70 -2.11
N LEU A 48 -14.25 -5.85 -1.97
CA LEU A 48 -13.85 -6.41 -0.67
C LEU A 48 -12.38 -6.14 -0.28
N ASN A 49 -11.80 -5.03 -0.75
CA ASN A 49 -10.51 -4.59 -0.26
C ASN A 49 -10.70 -3.49 0.80
N PRO A 50 -10.32 -3.70 2.08
CA PRO A 50 -10.43 -2.68 3.12
C PRO A 50 -9.68 -1.37 2.79
N MET A 51 -8.72 -1.40 1.85
CA MET A 51 -8.08 -0.18 1.34
C MET A 51 -9.02 0.73 0.56
N GLU A 52 -10.01 0.21 -0.15
CA GLU A 52 -10.97 1.05 -0.90
C GLU A 52 -11.85 1.87 0.05
N MET A 53 -12.21 1.28 1.20
CA MET A 53 -12.92 1.99 2.27
C MET A 53 -12.07 3.13 2.83
N LEU A 54 -10.78 2.87 3.11
CA LEU A 54 -9.85 3.90 3.56
C LEU A 54 -9.70 5.02 2.52
N TRP A 55 -9.55 4.67 1.24
CA TRP A 55 -9.48 5.64 0.15
C TRP A 55 -10.75 6.46 0.02
N SER A 56 -11.93 5.92 0.32
CA SER A 56 -13.18 6.68 0.35
C SER A 56 -13.13 7.81 1.39
N VAL A 57 -12.60 7.53 2.59
CA VAL A 57 -12.44 8.53 3.66
C VAL A 57 -11.42 9.60 3.26
N ILE A 58 -10.25 9.18 2.75
CA ILE A 58 -9.20 10.12 2.31
C ILE A 58 -9.71 11.01 1.17
N LYS A 59 -10.35 10.43 0.15
CA LYS A 59 -10.93 11.18 -0.97
C LYS A 59 -11.99 12.16 -0.50
N SER A 60 -12.83 11.76 0.45
CA SER A 60 -13.86 12.63 1.03
C SER A 60 -13.24 13.80 1.79
N PHE A 61 -12.15 13.58 2.51
CA PHE A 61 -11.39 14.64 3.18
C PHE A 61 -10.78 15.62 2.17
N VAL A 62 -10.03 15.14 1.17
CA VAL A 62 -9.38 15.98 0.16
C VAL A 62 -10.39 16.80 -0.64
N ARG A 63 -11.56 16.22 -0.97
CA ARG A 63 -12.63 16.92 -1.69
C ARG A 63 -13.22 18.10 -0.93
N LYS A 64 -13.15 18.13 0.41
CA LYS A 64 -13.59 19.29 1.20
C LYS A 64 -12.71 20.52 0.97
N PHE A 65 -11.41 20.31 0.77
CA PHE A 65 -10.43 21.38 0.60
C PHE A 65 -10.25 21.83 -0.85
N LYS A 66 -10.71 21.03 -1.84
CA LYS A 66 -10.59 21.29 -3.29
C LYS A 66 -9.22 21.90 -3.68
N PRO A 67 -8.10 21.20 -3.41
CA PRO A 67 -6.79 21.77 -3.65
C PRO A 67 -6.58 22.06 -5.15
N PRO A 68 -6.13 23.27 -5.54
CA PRO A 68 -5.95 23.65 -6.93
C PRO A 68 -4.64 23.12 -7.55
N SER A 69 -3.75 22.55 -6.74
CA SER A 69 -2.44 22.06 -7.17
C SER A 69 -2.00 20.83 -6.39
N LEU A 70 -1.05 20.07 -6.96
CA LEU A 70 -0.46 18.90 -6.32
C LEU A 70 0.18 19.25 -4.96
N LEU A 71 0.80 20.42 -4.88
CA LEU A 71 1.46 20.88 -3.65
C LEU A 71 0.44 21.18 -2.54
N ALA A 72 -0.68 21.81 -2.89
CA ALA A 72 -1.79 22.01 -1.95
C ALA A 72 -2.38 20.67 -1.49
N MET A 73 -2.51 19.69 -2.38
CA MET A 73 -2.97 18.34 -2.02
C MET A 73 -2.02 17.67 -1.03
N GLN A 74 -0.70 17.76 -1.22
CA GLN A 74 0.29 17.19 -0.29
C GLN A 74 0.20 17.83 1.10
N ILE A 75 0.00 19.15 1.18
CA ILE A 75 -0.18 19.85 2.45
C ILE A 75 -1.45 19.36 3.16
N VAL A 76 -2.57 19.26 2.44
CA VAL A 76 -3.83 18.74 2.98
C VAL A 76 -3.66 17.32 3.52
N LEU A 77 -2.95 16.45 2.78
CA LEU A 77 -2.69 15.07 3.22
C LEU A 77 -1.79 15.00 4.47
N LYS A 78 -0.80 15.90 4.61
CA LYS A 78 0.02 16.00 5.82
C LYS A 78 -0.76 16.54 7.03
N THR A 79 -1.92 17.14 6.81
CA THR A 79 -2.77 17.72 7.85
C THR A 79 -3.77 16.71 8.41
N LEU A 80 -3.97 15.56 7.74
CA LEU A 80 -4.72 14.43 8.30
C LEU A 80 -3.97 13.92 9.54
N LYS A 81 -4.57 14.12 10.72
CA LYS A 81 -4.11 13.58 12.00
C LYS A 81 -4.61 12.15 12.20
#